data_AF-A0A2M6GJ60-F1
#
_entry.id   AF-A0A2M6GJ60-F1
#
_cell.length_a   1.000
_cell.length_b   1.000
_cell.length_c   1.000
_cell.angle_alpha   90.00
_cell.angle_beta   90.00
_cell.angle_gamma   90.00
#
_symmetry.space_group_name_H-M   'P 1'
#
loop_
_entity.id
_entity.type
_entity.pdbx_description
1 polymer ?
#
loop_
_entity_poly.entity_id
_entity_poly.type
_entity_poly.pdbx_seq_one_letter_code
_entity_poly.pdbx_strand_id
1 'polypeptide(L)' 'MKILLEINDDKAPFFMELLKNFSFVKAKPLSEAKAQLIEDIRDAVQEVQQAKQGKVKLQSARDFLNEL' A
#
# COMPACT_ATOMS: atom_id res chain seq x y z
N MET A 1 9.79 6.79 9.75
CA MET A 1 8.40 6.28 9.56
C MET A 1 8.11 6.29 8.06
N LYS A 2 7.39 5.28 7.53
CA LYS A 2 6.93 5.24 6.13
C LYS A 2 5.40 5.29 6.14
N ILE A 3 4.82 6.10 5.27
CA ILE A 3 3.37 6.35 5.20
C ILE A 3 2.97 6.27 3.73
N LEU A 4 1.84 5.62 3.43
CA LEU A 4 1.20 5.66 2.12
C LEU A 4 0.12 6.75 2.17
N LEU A 5 0.03 7.56 1.13
CA LEU A 5 -0.95 8.65 1.03
C LEU A 5 -1.74 8.45 -0.27
N GLU A 6 -3.06 8.42 -0.15
CA GLU A 6 -3.97 8.47 -1.28
C GLU A 6 -4.36 9.94 -1.48
N ILE A 7 -4.04 10.49 -2.65
CA ILE A 7 -4.20 11.92 -2.97
C ILE A 7 -4.90 11.99 -4.31
N ASN A 8 -5.93 12.81 -4.43
CA ASN A 8 -6.58 13.07 -5.71
C ASN A 8 -5.57 13.64 -6.72
N ASP A 9 -5.63 13.17 -7.97
CA ASP A 9 -4.70 13.55 -9.03
C ASP A 9 -4.59 15.06 -9.24
N ASP A 10 -5.70 15.78 -9.12
CA ASP A 10 -5.76 17.24 -9.26
C ASP A 10 -5.04 17.98 -8.13
N LYS A 11 -4.84 17.33 -6.98
CA LYS A 11 -4.13 17.88 -5.81
C LYS A 11 -2.70 17.36 -5.66
N ALA A 12 -2.33 16.29 -6.37
CA ALA A 12 -1.02 15.68 -6.28
C ALA A 12 0.14 16.67 -6.57
N PRO A 13 0.09 17.56 -7.58
CA PRO A 13 1.16 18.53 -7.83
C PRO A 13 1.39 19.49 -6.65
N PHE A 14 0.31 20.04 -6.10
CA PHE A 14 0.36 20.93 -4.94
C PHE A 14 0.96 20.23 -3.72
N PHE A 15 0.51 19.00 -3.44
CA PHE A 15 0.99 18.24 -2.30
C PHE A 15 2.49 17.90 -2.43
N MET A 16 2.95 17.56 -3.63
CA MET A 16 4.36 17.32 -3.89
C MET A 16 5.24 18.56 -3.70
N GLU A 17 4.75 19.75 -4.05
CA GLU A 17 5.44 21.01 -3.76
C GLU A 17 5.53 21.30 -2.26
N LEU A 18 4.45 21.06 -1.52
CA LEU A 18 4.44 21.19 -0.07
C LEU A 18 5.47 20.24 0.58
N LEU A 19 5.53 18.99 0.13
CA LEU A 19 6.49 18.00 0.65
C LEU A 19 7.95 18.37 0.37
N LYS A 20 8.24 19.05 -0.75
CA LYS A 20 9.60 19.53 -1.07
C LYS A 20 10.11 20.59 -0.09
N ASN A 21 9.22 21.34 0.55
CA ASN A 21 9.60 22.36 1.54
C ASN A 21 10.09 21.73 2.86
N PHE A 22 9.77 20.46 3.12
CA PHE A 22 10.24 19.75 4.30
C PHE A 22 11.54 18.99 4.00
N SER A 23 12.68 19.57 4.39
CA SER A 23 14.02 18.98 4.15
C SER A 23 14.23 17.60 4.78
N PHE A 24 13.41 17.23 5.76
CA PHE A 24 13.43 15.94 6.45
C PHE A 24 12.51 14.89 5.79
N VAL A 25 11.75 15.24 4.75
CA VAL A 25 10.83 14.33 4.06
C VAL A 25 11.40 13.94 2.70
N LYS A 26 11.31 12.64 2.37
CA LYS A 26 11.65 12.11 1.04
C LYS A 26 10.38 11.60 0.39
N ALA A 27 9.80 12.40 -0.50
CA ALA A 27 8.66 12.00 -1.32
C ALA A 27 9.15 11.28 -2.58
N LYS A 28 8.53 10.14 -2.91
CA LYS A 28 8.73 9.43 -4.17
C LYS A 28 7.36 9.06 -4.73
N PRO A 29 7.03 9.43 -5.97
CA PRO A 29 5.79 8.98 -6.59
C PRO A 29 5.85 7.46 -6.76
N LEU A 30 4.69 6.84 -6.61
CA LEU A 30 4.50 5.41 -6.79
C LEU A 30 3.54 5.23 -7.97
N SER A 31 3.80 4.25 -8.83
CA SER A 31 2.85 3.89 -9.89
C SER A 31 1.64 3.18 -9.28
N GLU A 32 0.45 3.32 -9.87
CA GLU A 32 -0.78 2.66 -9.42
C GLU A 32 -0.57 1.15 -9.18
N ALA A 33 0.02 0.44 -10.14
CA ALA A 33 0.30 -0.99 -10.01
C ALA A 33 1.17 -1.35 -8.78
N LYS A 34 2.08 -0.46 -8.37
CA LYS A 34 2.91 -0.67 -7.17
C LYS A 34 2.17 -0.27 -5.89
N ALA A 35 1.27 0.70 -5.96
CA ALA A 35 0.42 1.09 -4.85
C ALA A 35 -0.55 -0.04 -4.52
N GLN A 36 -1.24 -0.58 -5.53
CA GLN A 36 -2.15 -1.70 -5.42
C GLN A 36 -1.45 -2.92 -4.82
N LEU A 37 -0.31 -3.33 -5.39
CA LEU A 37 0.48 -4.46 -4.88
C LEU A 37 0.87 -4.31 -3.40
N ILE A 38 1.15 -3.09 -2.93
CA ILE A 38 1.50 -2.86 -1.52
C ILE A 38 0.28 -3.04 -0.61
N GLU A 39 -0.89 -2.58 -1.03
CA GLU A 39 -2.13 -2.77 -0.27
C GLU A 39 -2.55 -4.25 -0.28
N ASP A 40 -2.50 -4.92 -1.43
CA ASP A 40 -2.82 -6.36 -1.52
C ASP A 40 -1.92 -7.20 -0.61
N ILE A 41 -0.61 -6.90 -0.57
CA ILE A 41 0.32 -7.56 0.34
C ILE A 41 -0.01 -7.25 1.81
N ARG A 42 -0.40 -6.01 2.13
CA ARG A 42 -0.76 -5.63 3.51
C ARG A 42 -2.00 -6.41 3.96
N ASP A 43 -3.00 -6.52 3.11
CA ASP A 43 -4.23 -7.24 3.40
C ASP A 43 -3.97 -8.74 3.56
N ALA A 44 -3.17 -9.34 2.67
CA ALA A 44 -2.75 -10.73 2.79
C ALA A 44 -2.01 -11.00 4.12
N VAL A 45 -1.15 -10.07 4.57
CA VAL A 45 -0.47 -10.20 5.87
C VAL A 45 -1.47 -10.12 7.03
N GLN A 46 -2.47 -9.24 6.95
CA GLN A 46 -3.54 -9.19 7.96
C GLN A 46 -4.35 -10.48 7.99
N GLU A 47 -4.72 -11.02 6.84
CA GLU A 47 -5.44 -12.30 6.75
C GLU A 47 -4.64 -13.45 7.38
N VAL A 48 -3.33 -13.53 7.11
CA VAL A 48 -2.45 -14.52 7.74
C VAL A 48 -2.43 -14.35 9.26
N GLN A 49 -2.44 -13.13 9.78
CA GLN A 49 -2.53 -12.89 11.22
C GLN A 49 -3.87 -13.34 11.79
N GLN A 50 -4.98 -13.09 11.09
CA GLN A 50 -6.32 -13.52 11.50
C GLN A 50 -6.48 -15.05 11.45
N ALA A 51 -5.89 -15.70 10.43
CA ALA A 51 -5.89 -17.15 10.30
C ALA A 51 -5.09 -17.83 11.42
N LYS A 52 -3.93 -17.25 11.80
CA LYS A 52 -3.18 -17.68 12.99
C LYS A 52 -3.99 -17.55 14.28
N GLN A 53 -4.94 -16.62 14.34
CA GLN A 53 -5.89 -16.47 15.46
C GLN A 53 -7.12 -17.38 15.32
N GLY A 54 -7.21 -18.22 14.27
CA GLY A 54 -8.33 -19.13 14.02
C GLY A 54 -9.60 -18.45 13.50
N LYS A 55 -9.54 -17.18 13.08
CA LYS A 55 -10.71 -16.40 12.68
C LYS A 55 -11.13 -16.60 11.22
N VAL A 56 -10.18 -16.93 10.35
CA VAL A 56 -10.39 -17.06 8.88
C VAL A 56 -9.63 -18.25 8.32
N LYS A 57 -10.13 -18.83 7.22
CA LYS A 57 -9.41 -19.84 6.44
C LYS A 57 -8.65 -19.14 5.32
N LEU A 58 -7.36 -19.45 5.19
CA LEU A 58 -6.52 -18.86 4.14
C LEU A 58 -6.79 -19.51 2.79
N GLN A 59 -6.77 -18.70 1.74
CA GLN A 59 -6.58 -19.18 0.38
C GLN A 59 -5.12 -19.60 0.13
N SER A 60 -4.86 -20.35 -0.94
CA SER A 60 -3.50 -20.79 -1.25
C SER A 60 -2.66 -19.63 -1.80
N ALA A 61 -1.35 -19.67 -1.56
CA ALA A 61 -0.43 -18.67 -2.11
C ALA A 61 -0.40 -18.66 -3.65
N ARG A 62 -0.77 -19.77 -4.29
CA ARG A 62 -0.88 -19.84 -5.76
C ARG A 62 -2.11 -19.12 -6.27
N ASP A 63 -3.24 -19.25 -5.56
CA ASP A 63 -4.48 -18.61 -5.95
C ASP A 63 -4.34 -17.09 -5.86
N PHE A 64 -3.78 -16.60 -4.74
CA PHE A 64 -3.45 -15.18 -4.58
C PHE A 64 -2.55 -14.63 -5.71
N LEU A 65 -1.51 -15.35 -6.11
CA LEU A 65 -0.63 -14.92 -7.20
C LEU A 65 -1.30 -14.90 -8.58
N ASN A 66 -2.41 -15.61 -8.76
CA ASN A 66 -3.18 -15.58 -10.01
C ASN A 66 -4.19 -14.41 -10.05
N GLU A 67 -4.46 -13.78 -8.90
CA GLU A 67 -5.38 -12.64 -8.76
C GLU A 67 -4.67 -11.28 -8.91
N LEU A 68 -3.34 -11.27 -8.74
CA LEU A 68 -2.45 -10.11 -8.95
C LEU A 68 -2.06 -9.92 -10.43
#